data_AF-K9X2J7-F1
#
_entry.id   AF-K9X2J7-F1
#
_cell.length_a   1.000
_cell.length_b   1.000
_cell.length_c   1.000
_cell.angle_alpha   90.00
_cell.angle_beta   90.00
_cell.angle_gamma   90.00
#
_symmetry.space_group_name_H-M   'P 1'
#
loop_
_entity.id
_entity.type
_entity.pdbx_description
1 polymer ?
#
loop_
_entity_poly.entity_id
_entity_poly.type
_entity_poly.pdbx_seq_one_letter_code
_entity_poly.pdbx_strand_id
1 'polypeptide(L)'
;MCQHCRQVIEKLAINIELLLHDLDSIAAIANRKKLSELDRLIICHSLLGLSRQQIANIFKLPDQKVRDRLTNNIYPRLSDLMRVEQEEIAGNWVKIINFLLDPEKGYKLNPAPQLNSDNFQGSFGRQIFLYPPNQEIVKYQIEGTNFYQQGLYYQAFQCFLIAWNQELKIYGIGNPEVLIYINNCLIEYKKSFLQGKGIKIYTLAVVVPFYHNQGHVAAEILRGISQIQLQVNLPSFDKISLGTEINLDDIRPNIFLTLICSQIALQILVVNDPNNLYTPYNQTAEKLADLAPQLNLIAIIGHYSSEMTKNALHFYTQKGLTLVNSSSTSNELSELSIGESLSFFRLTTPDNINAKKLANYLIEKVSNKPPQKVAVIYNQNSSYSISYRNSIKKYLEQHQDKFVFLEECNYISENYYQVQKYIENIREDNVDIIIIIPDGGIEPNSLDNAGLISRLNLNNCLIAGSATFYHDNVLHWIHEQNPCNATNQNNRTIIACIPWHWQSQENGCESSNLIAQSFCQIGAQFWGTENLTWRSATAFDSVLIILKVIEEYRSQASQALLTHMNQYFKEKKKQLKGVTGLIQFDKSGDRLHPPAEIVAVKWDENQQKWQWKI
;
A
#
# COMPACT_ATOMS: atom_id res chain seq x y z
N MET A 1 -5.58 -17.08 36.97
CA MET A 1 -6.61 -16.35 36.20
C MET A 1 -7.80 -17.28 35.90
N CYS A 2 -9.00 -16.91 36.33
CA CYS A 2 -10.25 -17.66 36.06
C CYS A 2 -10.60 -17.63 34.56
N GLN A 3 -11.29 -18.66 34.05
CA GLN A 3 -11.73 -18.76 32.64
C GLN A 3 -12.49 -17.51 32.18
N HIS A 4 -13.29 -16.90 33.05
CA HIS A 4 -14.08 -15.72 32.72
C HIS A 4 -13.25 -14.43 32.67
N CYS A 5 -12.23 -14.30 33.52
CA CYS A 5 -11.25 -13.21 33.41
C CYS A 5 -10.53 -13.28 32.06
N ARG A 6 -10.16 -14.48 31.63
CA ARG A 6 -9.57 -14.70 30.31
C ARG A 6 -10.51 -14.27 29.19
N GLN A 7 -11.79 -14.62 29.28
CA GLN A 7 -12.81 -14.18 28.31
C GLN A 7 -12.97 -12.65 28.27
N VAL A 8 -12.92 -11.96 29.41
CA VAL A 8 -12.97 -10.49 29.44
C VAL A 8 -11.74 -9.88 28.76
N ILE A 9 -10.54 -10.39 29.05
CA ILE A 9 -9.31 -9.95 28.40
C ILE A 9 -9.36 -10.18 26.89
N GLU A 10 -9.79 -11.37 26.47
CA GLU A 10 -9.85 -11.75 25.06
C GLU A 10 -10.93 -10.99 24.28
N LYS A 11 -12.11 -10.77 24.88
CA LYS A 11 -13.25 -10.16 24.18
C LYS A 11 -13.28 -8.64 24.27
N LEU A 12 -12.76 -8.06 25.36
CA LEU A 12 -12.87 -6.63 25.63
C LEU A 12 -11.50 -5.91 25.68
N ALA A 13 -10.38 -6.65 25.62
CA ALA A 13 -9.02 -6.08 25.76
C ALA A 13 -8.82 -5.26 27.06
N ILE A 14 -9.63 -5.56 28.08
CA ILE A 14 -9.57 -4.94 29.40
C ILE A 14 -8.65 -5.77 30.31
N ASN A 15 -7.73 -5.10 30.99
CA ASN A 15 -6.92 -5.60 32.09
C ASN A 15 -7.82 -5.84 33.31
N ILE A 16 -8.59 -6.92 33.25
CA ILE A 16 -9.54 -7.28 34.30
C ILE A 16 -8.85 -7.56 35.63
N GLU A 17 -7.59 -7.99 35.62
CA GLU A 17 -6.83 -8.22 36.86
C GLU A 17 -6.49 -6.90 37.56
N LEU A 18 -6.10 -5.87 36.80
CA LEU A 18 -5.91 -4.51 37.33
C LEU A 18 -7.23 -3.94 37.87
N LEU A 19 -8.34 -4.09 37.14
CA LEU A 19 -9.66 -3.63 37.62
C LEU A 19 -10.02 -4.28 38.96
N LEU A 20 -9.89 -5.60 39.07
CA LEU A 20 -10.22 -6.31 40.31
C LEU A 20 -9.30 -5.92 41.46
N HIS A 21 -8.02 -5.66 41.19
CA HIS A 21 -7.06 -5.17 42.16
C HIS A 21 -7.45 -3.78 42.69
N ASP A 22 -7.83 -2.86 41.81
CA ASP A 22 -8.15 -1.48 42.18
C ASP A 22 -9.46 -1.40 42.96
N LEU A 23 -10.46 -2.22 42.61
CA LEU A 23 -11.70 -2.34 43.38
C LEU A 23 -11.48 -2.89 44.81
N ASP A 24 -10.55 -3.81 45.00
CA ASP A 24 -10.18 -4.32 46.32
C ASP A 24 -9.34 -3.31 47.12
N SER A 25 -8.50 -2.52 46.44
CA SER A 25 -7.66 -1.49 47.07
C SER A 25 -8.49 -0.32 47.59
N ILE A 26 -9.47 0.15 46.81
CA ILE A 26 -10.42 1.19 47.24
C ILE A 26 -11.28 0.70 48.40
N ALA A 27 -11.68 -0.58 48.40
CA ALA A 27 -12.43 -1.17 49.50
C ALA A 27 -11.63 -1.19 50.82
N ALA A 28 -10.32 -1.41 50.77
CA ALA A 28 -9.46 -1.38 51.96
C ALA A 28 -9.39 0.03 52.59
N ILE A 29 -9.35 1.08 51.77
CA ILE A 29 -9.37 2.48 52.23
C ILE A 29 -10.70 2.80 52.94
N ALA A 30 -11.80 2.20 52.49
CA ALA A 30 -13.13 2.37 53.05
C ALA A 30 -13.51 1.36 54.16
N ASN A 31 -12.55 0.57 54.70
CA ASN A 31 -12.80 -0.51 55.67
C ASN A 31 -13.84 -1.56 55.24
N ARG A 32 -13.99 -1.79 53.92
CA ARG A 32 -14.89 -2.81 53.35
C ARG A 32 -14.15 -4.14 53.14
N LYS A 33 -14.86 -5.26 53.27
CA LYS A 33 -14.32 -6.60 52.94
C LYS A 33 -13.92 -6.69 51.45
N LYS A 34 -12.93 -7.52 51.11
CA LYS A 34 -12.56 -7.81 49.71
C LYS A 34 -13.72 -8.44 48.94
N LEU A 35 -13.72 -8.25 47.62
CA LEU A 35 -14.64 -8.92 46.69
C LEU A 35 -14.47 -10.43 46.80
N SER A 36 -15.58 -11.16 46.96
CA SER A 36 -15.50 -12.63 46.93
C SER A 36 -15.41 -13.15 45.50
N GLU A 37 -15.05 -14.41 45.32
CA GLU A 37 -15.04 -15.09 44.01
C GLU A 37 -16.35 -14.90 43.24
N LEU A 38 -17.50 -14.99 43.92
CA LEU A 38 -18.79 -14.78 43.28
C LEU A 38 -18.97 -13.33 42.79
N ASP A 39 -18.46 -12.32 43.50
CA ASP A 39 -18.54 -10.92 43.01
C ASP A 39 -17.68 -10.74 41.75
N ARG A 40 -16.47 -11.28 41.75
CA ARG A 40 -15.53 -11.21 40.63
C ARG A 40 -16.12 -11.84 39.37
N LEU A 41 -16.79 -12.98 39.54
CA LEU A 41 -17.50 -13.67 38.47
C LEU A 41 -18.70 -12.87 37.94
N ILE A 42 -19.51 -12.28 38.83
CA ILE A 42 -20.61 -11.39 38.44
C ILE A 42 -20.09 -10.21 37.62
N ILE A 43 -19.01 -9.56 38.05
CA ILE A 43 -18.36 -8.46 37.29
C ILE A 43 -17.97 -8.92 35.89
N CYS A 44 -17.27 -10.07 35.77
CA CYS A 44 -16.85 -10.58 34.47
C CYS A 44 -18.04 -10.85 33.54
N HIS A 45 -19.10 -11.50 34.04
CA HIS A 45 -20.28 -11.78 33.22
C HIS A 45 -21.07 -10.53 32.85
N SER A 46 -21.16 -9.56 33.75
CA SER A 46 -21.82 -8.29 33.45
C SER A 46 -21.05 -7.46 32.42
N LEU A 47 -19.71 -7.43 32.49
CA LEU A 47 -18.86 -6.83 31.45
C LEU A 47 -19.04 -7.54 30.10
N LEU A 48 -19.24 -8.86 30.11
CA LEU A 48 -19.54 -9.65 28.92
C LEU A 48 -20.99 -9.48 28.42
N GLY A 49 -21.78 -8.58 29.01
CA GLY A 49 -23.11 -8.19 28.55
C GLY A 49 -24.25 -9.12 29.01
N LEU A 50 -24.00 -10.03 29.95
CA LEU A 50 -25.07 -10.90 30.47
C LEU A 50 -25.99 -10.12 31.41
N SER A 51 -27.30 -10.35 31.26
CA SER A 51 -28.32 -9.80 32.13
C SER A 51 -28.25 -10.42 33.53
N ARG A 52 -28.78 -9.70 34.53
CA ARG A 52 -28.84 -10.19 35.92
C ARG A 52 -29.53 -11.55 36.04
N GLN A 53 -30.60 -11.77 35.29
CA GLN A 53 -31.33 -13.04 35.24
C GLN A 53 -30.49 -14.16 34.61
N GLN A 54 -29.75 -13.87 33.53
CA GLN A 54 -28.85 -14.84 32.92
C GLN A 54 -27.72 -15.25 33.88
N ILE A 55 -27.15 -14.27 34.59
CA ILE A 55 -26.12 -14.51 35.61
C ILE A 55 -26.69 -15.37 36.76
N ALA A 56 -27.89 -15.06 37.23
CA ALA A 56 -28.57 -15.83 38.27
C ALA A 56 -28.78 -17.30 37.86
N ASN A 57 -29.18 -17.53 36.61
CA ASN A 57 -29.36 -18.86 36.04
C ASN A 57 -28.04 -19.65 35.96
N ILE A 58 -26.95 -18.99 35.53
CA ILE A 58 -25.61 -19.61 35.44
C ILE A 58 -25.15 -20.11 36.82
N PHE A 59 -25.31 -19.30 37.86
CA PHE A 59 -24.86 -19.65 39.20
C PHE A 59 -25.88 -20.43 40.02
N LYS A 60 -27.07 -20.73 39.46
CA LYS A 60 -28.19 -21.36 40.16
C LYS A 60 -28.55 -20.60 41.45
N LEU A 61 -28.59 -19.27 41.38
CA LEU A 61 -28.93 -18.38 42.49
C LEU A 61 -30.25 -17.65 42.20
N PRO A 62 -31.00 -17.22 43.23
CA PRO A 62 -32.11 -16.29 43.02
C PRO A 62 -31.63 -14.98 42.39
N ASP A 63 -32.39 -14.44 41.44
CA ASP A 63 -32.10 -13.12 40.80
C ASP A 63 -31.90 -12.01 41.84
N GLN A 64 -32.70 -12.06 42.91
CA GLN A 64 -32.61 -11.17 44.07
C GLN A 64 -31.21 -11.19 44.69
N LYS A 65 -30.59 -12.37 44.80
CA LYS A 65 -29.24 -12.51 45.38
C LYS A 65 -28.17 -11.87 44.51
N VAL A 66 -28.29 -11.95 43.18
CA VAL A 66 -27.37 -11.26 42.25
C VAL A 66 -27.58 -9.74 42.35
N ARG A 67 -28.84 -9.29 42.42
CA ARG A 67 -29.18 -7.87 42.63
C ARG A 67 -28.53 -7.32 43.88
N ASP A 68 -28.68 -8.02 45.01
CA ASP A 68 -28.16 -7.56 46.29
C ASP A 68 -26.63 -7.49 46.30
N ARG A 69 -25.96 -8.40 45.58
CA ARG A 69 -24.50 -8.40 45.43
C ARG A 69 -24.02 -7.24 44.58
N LEU A 70 -24.71 -6.96 43.47
CA LEU A 70 -24.45 -5.80 42.62
C LEU A 70 -24.61 -4.50 43.40
N THR A 71 -25.75 -4.31 44.06
CA THR A 71 -26.09 -3.08 44.78
C THR A 71 -25.24 -2.85 46.02
N ASN A 72 -24.98 -3.89 46.82
CA ASN A 72 -24.33 -3.71 48.13
C ASN A 72 -22.81 -3.87 48.07
N ASN A 73 -22.28 -4.56 47.04
CA ASN A 73 -20.84 -4.82 46.94
C ASN A 73 -20.21 -4.23 45.67
N ILE A 74 -20.77 -4.44 44.49
CA ILE A 74 -20.05 -4.14 43.25
C ILE A 74 -20.17 -2.66 42.88
N TYR A 75 -21.39 -2.13 42.74
CA TYR A 75 -21.60 -0.76 42.29
C TYR A 75 -21.00 0.31 43.21
N PRO A 76 -21.04 0.20 44.55
CA PRO A 76 -20.38 1.18 45.42
C PRO A 76 -18.89 1.32 45.12
N ARG A 77 -18.19 0.21 44.84
CA ARG A 77 -16.75 0.23 44.52
C ARG A 77 -16.48 0.82 43.13
N LEU A 78 -17.33 0.52 42.16
CA LEU A 78 -17.22 1.11 40.82
C LEU A 78 -17.52 2.60 40.84
N SER A 79 -18.49 3.04 41.64
CA SER A 79 -18.85 4.44 41.87
C SER A 79 -17.67 5.20 42.47
N ASP A 80 -17.05 4.66 43.51
CA ASP A 80 -15.84 5.23 44.12
C ASP A 80 -14.67 5.29 43.12
N LEU A 81 -14.47 4.21 42.35
CA LEU A 81 -13.39 4.14 41.35
C LEU A 81 -13.58 5.15 40.21
N MET A 82 -14.81 5.29 39.73
CA MET A 82 -15.17 6.18 38.63
C MET A 82 -15.41 7.63 39.07
N ARG A 83 -15.53 7.87 40.38
CA ARG A 83 -15.91 9.17 41.00
C ARG A 83 -17.25 9.71 40.47
N VAL A 84 -18.26 8.85 40.43
CA VAL A 84 -19.63 9.16 40.01
C VAL A 84 -20.63 8.62 41.03
N GLU A 85 -21.86 9.12 41.05
CA GLU A 85 -22.87 8.59 41.96
C GLU A 85 -23.30 7.17 41.57
N GLN A 86 -23.62 6.33 42.56
CA GLN A 86 -23.98 4.92 42.34
C GLN A 86 -25.20 4.78 41.41
N GLU A 87 -26.16 5.69 41.52
CA GLU A 87 -27.39 5.72 40.72
C GLU A 87 -27.10 5.88 39.22
N GLU A 88 -26.00 6.54 38.87
CA GLU A 88 -25.64 6.79 37.47
C GLU A 88 -25.08 5.54 36.76
N ILE A 89 -24.59 4.57 37.53
CA ILE A 89 -23.96 3.34 37.00
C ILE A 89 -24.77 2.08 37.30
N ALA A 90 -25.74 2.14 38.21
CA ALA A 90 -26.57 1.00 38.58
C ALA A 90 -27.35 0.46 37.37
N GLY A 91 -26.94 -0.72 36.87
CA GLY A 91 -27.54 -1.33 35.67
C GLY A 91 -27.01 -0.79 34.34
N ASN A 92 -26.12 0.21 34.35
CA ASN A 92 -25.54 0.81 33.16
C ASN A 92 -24.09 0.34 32.93
N TRP A 93 -23.96 -0.93 32.53
CA TRP A 93 -22.66 -1.55 32.26
C TRP A 93 -21.94 -0.96 31.05
N VAL A 94 -22.67 -0.30 30.14
CA VAL A 94 -22.07 0.42 29.01
C VAL A 94 -21.22 1.60 29.51
N LYS A 95 -21.71 2.38 30.47
CA LYS A 95 -20.96 3.49 31.08
C LYS A 95 -19.68 2.99 31.77
N ILE A 96 -19.76 1.85 32.46
CA ILE A 96 -18.61 1.21 33.11
C ILE A 96 -17.60 0.72 32.07
N ILE A 97 -18.05 0.04 31.01
CA ILE A 97 -17.17 -0.42 29.92
C ILE A 97 -16.45 0.76 29.26
N ASN A 98 -17.16 1.84 28.96
CA ASN A 98 -16.55 3.04 28.35
C ASN A 98 -15.44 3.62 29.24
N PHE A 99 -15.64 3.66 30.56
CA PHE A 99 -14.61 4.07 31.51
C PHE A 99 -13.39 3.13 31.49
N LEU A 100 -13.58 1.82 31.34
CA LEU A 100 -12.50 0.83 31.32
C LEU A 100 -11.74 0.80 29.99
N LEU A 101 -12.38 1.20 28.90
CA LEU A 101 -11.75 1.29 27.58
C LEU A 101 -11.02 2.62 27.34
N ASP A 102 -11.21 3.60 28.22
CA ASP A 102 -10.48 4.87 28.19
C ASP A 102 -8.97 4.61 28.33
N PRO A 103 -8.16 4.97 27.32
CA PRO A 103 -6.73 4.67 27.30
C PRO A 103 -5.96 5.38 28.42
N GLU A 104 -6.45 6.49 28.97
CA GLU A 104 -5.76 7.22 30.05
C GLU A 104 -5.93 6.56 31.43
N LYS A 105 -6.86 5.60 31.57
CA LYS A 105 -7.16 4.95 32.85
C LYS A 105 -6.32 3.70 33.11
N GLY A 106 -5.50 3.27 32.16
CA GLY A 106 -4.57 2.14 32.34
C GLY A 106 -5.20 0.75 32.33
N TYR A 107 -6.53 0.65 32.20
CA TYR A 107 -7.24 -0.63 32.12
C TYR A 107 -7.19 -1.28 30.74
N LYS A 108 -6.69 -0.59 29.72
CA LYS A 108 -6.64 -1.11 28.35
C LYS A 108 -5.28 -1.74 28.05
N LEU A 109 -5.28 -2.99 27.59
CA LEU A 109 -4.06 -3.78 27.57
C LEU A 109 -3.05 -3.44 26.47
N ASN A 110 -3.46 -2.95 25.29
CA ASN A 110 -2.53 -2.66 24.17
C ASN A 110 -3.10 -1.63 23.17
N PRO A 111 -3.03 -0.31 23.42
CA PRO A 111 -3.35 0.66 22.38
C PRO A 111 -2.30 0.58 21.25
N ALA A 112 -2.75 0.56 19.99
CA ALA A 112 -1.82 0.60 18.85
C ALA A 112 -0.95 1.87 18.91
N PRO A 113 0.32 1.83 18.44
CA PRO A 113 1.23 2.97 18.53
C PRO A 113 0.66 4.23 17.84
N GLN A 114 0.91 5.40 18.41
CA GLN A 114 0.56 6.68 17.79
C GLN A 114 1.62 7.02 16.74
N LEU A 115 1.23 6.90 15.47
CA LEU A 115 2.13 7.03 14.32
C LEU A 115 1.93 8.34 13.53
N ASN A 116 1.08 9.24 14.01
CA ASN A 116 0.79 10.49 13.30
C ASN A 116 1.35 11.67 14.07
N SER A 117 2.18 12.46 13.39
CA SER A 117 2.76 13.73 13.84
C SER A 117 2.80 14.70 12.65
N ASP A 118 3.12 15.97 12.88
CA ASP A 118 3.09 17.03 11.85
C ASP A 118 3.83 16.67 10.53
N ASN A 119 4.83 15.77 10.58
CA ASN A 119 5.60 15.35 9.40
C ASN A 119 5.71 13.83 9.21
N PHE A 120 4.82 13.03 9.80
CA PHE A 120 4.80 11.59 9.56
C PHE A 120 3.38 11.07 9.70
N GLN A 121 2.93 10.33 8.69
CA GLN A 121 1.62 9.72 8.66
C GLN A 121 1.79 8.24 8.32
N GLY A 122 1.44 7.38 9.26
CA GLY A 122 1.57 5.94 9.13
C GLY A 122 0.39 5.22 9.75
N SER A 123 -0.05 4.13 9.14
CA SER A 123 -1.24 3.41 9.58
C SER A 123 -1.13 1.91 9.37
N PHE A 124 -1.42 1.16 10.42
CA PHE A 124 -1.77 -0.26 10.35
C PHE A 124 -3.28 -0.50 10.19
N GLY A 125 -4.06 0.58 10.15
CA GLY A 125 -5.52 0.58 10.27
C GLY A 125 -6.08 1.69 11.16
N ARG A 126 -5.22 2.55 11.74
CA ARG A 126 -5.62 3.68 12.61
C ARG A 126 -6.14 4.89 11.84
N GLN A 127 -5.87 4.97 10.54
CA GLN A 127 -6.29 6.02 9.63
C GLN A 127 -6.47 5.40 8.25
N ILE A 128 -7.39 5.94 7.46
CA ILE A 128 -7.56 5.60 6.05
C ILE A 128 -7.08 6.80 5.20
N PHE A 129 -6.44 6.54 4.07
CA PHE A 129 -5.94 7.55 3.15
C PHE A 129 -6.71 7.57 1.82
N LEU A 130 -7.15 6.40 1.34
CA LEU A 130 -7.94 6.24 0.11
C LEU A 130 -9.43 6.19 0.44
N TYR A 131 -10.12 7.32 0.28
CA TYR A 131 -11.55 7.43 0.50
C TYR A 131 -12.34 7.22 -0.81
N PRO A 132 -13.34 6.31 -0.83
CA PRO A 132 -14.28 6.22 -1.95
C PRO A 132 -15.30 7.37 -1.91
N PRO A 133 -15.99 7.68 -3.02
CA PRO A 133 -16.96 8.76 -3.06
C PRO A 133 -18.23 8.48 -2.23
N ASN A 134 -18.59 7.21 -1.99
CA ASN A 134 -19.76 6.84 -1.20
C ASN A 134 -19.52 7.04 0.31
N GLN A 135 -20.31 7.93 0.91
CA GLN A 135 -20.19 8.33 2.32
C GLN A 135 -20.54 7.22 3.33
N GLU A 136 -21.38 6.26 2.97
CA GLU A 136 -21.68 5.12 3.87
C GLU A 136 -20.47 4.21 4.02
N ILE A 137 -19.76 3.95 2.92
CA ILE A 137 -18.51 3.18 2.94
C ILE A 137 -17.46 3.92 3.78
N VAL A 138 -17.31 5.24 3.56
CA VAL A 138 -16.41 6.10 4.33
C VAL A 138 -16.72 6.02 5.83
N LYS A 139 -18.01 6.01 6.20
CA LYS A 139 -18.42 5.87 7.60
C LYS A 139 -17.90 4.56 8.20
N TYR A 140 -18.06 3.43 7.52
CA TYR A 140 -17.52 2.14 7.99
C TYR A 140 -15.99 2.14 8.06
N GLN A 141 -15.30 2.75 7.10
CA GLN A 141 -13.84 2.91 7.16
C GLN A 141 -13.43 3.73 8.39
N ILE A 142 -14.09 4.86 8.66
CA ILE A 142 -13.81 5.70 9.84
C ILE A 142 -14.11 4.95 11.14
N GLU A 143 -15.25 4.28 11.25
CA GLU A 143 -15.58 3.44 12.41
C GLU A 143 -14.54 2.34 12.63
N GLY A 144 -14.12 1.66 11.54
CA GLY A 144 -13.06 0.67 11.57
C GLY A 144 -11.74 1.24 12.09
N THR A 145 -11.36 2.44 11.63
CA THR A 145 -10.15 3.11 12.11
C THR A 145 -10.25 3.49 13.58
N ASN A 146 -11.40 3.99 14.04
CA ASN A 146 -11.64 4.32 15.44
C ASN A 146 -11.54 3.08 16.33
N PHE A 147 -12.14 1.96 15.91
CA PHE A 147 -12.01 0.69 16.62
C PHE A 147 -10.57 0.19 16.66
N TYR A 148 -9.82 0.31 15.55
CA TYR A 148 -8.42 -0.06 15.50
C TYR A 148 -7.58 0.78 16.46
N GLN A 149 -7.78 2.11 16.46
CA GLN A 149 -7.15 3.02 17.43
C GLN A 149 -7.46 2.63 18.87
N GLN A 150 -8.69 2.12 19.08
CA GLN A 150 -9.16 1.60 20.35
C GLN A 150 -8.66 0.18 20.68
N GLY A 151 -7.84 -0.46 19.84
CA GLY A 151 -7.38 -1.84 20.06
C GLY A 151 -8.49 -2.89 19.92
N LEU A 152 -9.66 -2.49 19.44
CA LEU A 152 -10.84 -3.33 19.21
C LEU A 152 -10.74 -3.97 17.81
N TYR A 153 -9.72 -4.79 17.61
CA TYR A 153 -9.32 -5.29 16.29
C TYR A 153 -10.38 -6.16 15.60
N TYR A 154 -11.21 -6.88 16.36
CA TYR A 154 -12.32 -7.64 15.79
C TYR A 154 -13.42 -6.73 15.25
N GLN A 155 -13.81 -5.69 16.00
CA GLN A 155 -14.78 -4.69 15.56
C GLN A 155 -14.25 -3.91 14.36
N ALA A 156 -12.96 -3.54 14.40
CA ALA A 156 -12.29 -2.91 13.26
C ALA A 156 -12.34 -3.80 12.00
N PHE A 157 -12.02 -5.09 12.16
CA PHE A 157 -12.12 -6.09 11.09
C PHE A 157 -13.52 -6.13 10.49
N GLN A 158 -14.58 -6.19 11.31
CA GLN A 158 -15.97 -6.23 10.83
C GLN A 158 -16.34 -4.97 10.04
N CYS A 159 -15.97 -3.79 10.53
CA CYS A 159 -16.22 -2.53 9.83
C CYS A 159 -15.49 -2.47 8.48
N PHE A 160 -14.21 -2.86 8.44
CA PHE A 160 -13.45 -2.90 7.18
C PHE A 160 -14.00 -3.94 6.21
N LEU A 161 -14.48 -5.08 6.70
CA LEU A 161 -15.10 -6.11 5.87
C LEU A 161 -16.43 -5.62 5.25
N ILE A 162 -17.24 -4.91 6.03
CA ILE A 162 -18.47 -4.28 5.51
C ILE A 162 -18.11 -3.25 4.44
N ALA A 163 -17.12 -2.37 4.70
CA ALA A 163 -16.66 -1.39 3.72
C ALA A 163 -16.18 -2.05 2.42
N TRP A 164 -15.35 -3.09 2.54
CA TRP A 164 -14.85 -3.89 1.41
C TRP A 164 -15.98 -4.50 0.58
N ASN A 165 -16.93 -5.17 1.23
CA ASN A 165 -18.06 -5.81 0.57
C ASN A 165 -18.96 -4.79 -0.15
N GLN A 166 -19.16 -3.62 0.47
CA GLN A 166 -19.93 -2.54 -0.15
C GLN A 166 -19.22 -1.95 -1.37
N GLU A 167 -17.91 -1.76 -1.32
CA GLU A 167 -17.14 -1.29 -2.47
C GLU A 167 -17.19 -2.28 -3.63
N LEU A 168 -16.96 -3.58 -3.37
CA LEU A 168 -17.09 -4.61 -4.39
C LEU A 168 -18.49 -4.62 -5.01
N LYS A 169 -19.53 -4.47 -4.19
CA LYS A 169 -20.91 -4.44 -4.66
C LYS A 169 -21.23 -3.21 -5.52
N ILE A 170 -20.72 -2.03 -5.15
CA ILE A 170 -21.07 -0.76 -5.79
C ILE A 170 -20.17 -0.48 -7.00
N TYR A 171 -18.87 -0.75 -6.89
CA TYR A 171 -17.87 -0.39 -7.89
C TYR A 171 -17.32 -1.59 -8.66
N GLY A 172 -17.59 -2.82 -8.23
CA GLY A 172 -17.02 -4.03 -8.81
C GLY A 172 -15.53 -4.25 -8.48
N ILE A 173 -14.93 -3.35 -7.68
CA ILE A 173 -13.53 -3.37 -7.28
C ILE A 173 -13.41 -2.97 -5.81
N GLY A 174 -12.40 -3.50 -5.12
CA GLY A 174 -12.14 -3.20 -3.71
C GLY A 174 -11.00 -2.19 -3.51
N ASN A 175 -10.97 -1.56 -2.34
CA ASN A 175 -9.90 -0.67 -1.91
C ASN A 175 -8.73 -1.48 -1.34
N PRO A 176 -7.52 -1.37 -1.94
CA PRO A 176 -6.38 -2.15 -1.52
C PRO A 176 -5.88 -1.80 -0.11
N GLU A 177 -6.06 -0.55 0.35
CA GLU A 177 -5.73 -0.14 1.72
C GLU A 177 -6.65 -0.83 2.74
N VAL A 178 -7.95 -0.94 2.44
CA VAL A 178 -8.92 -1.64 3.28
C VAL A 178 -8.56 -3.13 3.38
N LEU A 179 -8.19 -3.78 2.27
CA LEU A 179 -7.77 -5.20 2.32
C LEU A 179 -6.51 -5.40 3.17
N ILE A 180 -5.57 -4.46 3.14
CA ILE A 180 -4.40 -4.46 4.03
C ILE A 180 -4.83 -4.38 5.50
N TYR A 181 -5.77 -3.48 5.81
CA TYR A 181 -6.25 -3.31 7.18
C TYR A 181 -7.07 -4.48 7.67
N ILE A 182 -7.86 -5.13 6.82
CA ILE A 182 -8.51 -6.42 7.13
C ILE A 182 -7.46 -7.45 7.57
N ASN A 183 -6.39 -7.61 6.79
CA ASN A 183 -5.28 -8.53 7.12
C ASN A 183 -4.58 -8.15 8.44
N ASN A 184 -4.28 -6.87 8.64
CA ASN A 184 -3.65 -6.39 9.87
C ASN A 184 -4.54 -6.61 11.11
N CYS A 185 -5.86 -6.39 10.99
CA CYS A 185 -6.82 -6.65 12.06
C CYS A 185 -6.87 -8.14 12.42
N LEU A 186 -6.86 -9.03 11.42
CA LEU A 186 -6.82 -10.48 11.66
C LEU A 186 -5.57 -10.91 12.42
N ILE A 187 -4.41 -10.36 12.05
CA ILE A 187 -3.14 -10.62 12.74
C ILE A 187 -3.22 -10.18 14.20
N GLU A 188 -3.65 -8.94 14.46
CA GLU A 188 -3.72 -8.41 15.83
C GLU A 188 -4.78 -9.14 16.66
N TYR A 189 -5.96 -9.42 16.10
CA TYR A 189 -7.02 -10.17 16.78
C TYR A 189 -6.59 -11.60 17.14
N LYS A 190 -5.77 -12.25 16.31
CA LYS A 190 -5.28 -13.62 16.53
C LYS A 190 -3.82 -13.70 16.94
N LYS A 191 -3.22 -12.61 17.42
CA LYS A 191 -1.79 -12.51 17.74
C LYS A 191 -1.30 -13.60 18.68
N SER A 192 -2.00 -13.81 19.79
CA SER A 192 -1.65 -14.85 20.78
C SER A 192 -1.72 -16.27 20.20
N PHE A 193 -2.63 -16.51 19.26
CA PHE A 193 -2.73 -17.80 18.57
C PHE A 193 -1.55 -18.00 17.61
N LEU A 194 -1.25 -16.99 16.78
CA LEU A 194 -0.10 -17.04 15.87
C LEU A 194 1.18 -17.33 16.65
N GLN A 195 1.39 -16.64 17.77
CA GLN A 195 2.50 -16.89 18.70
C GLN A 195 2.47 -18.31 19.27
N GLY A 196 1.32 -18.80 19.73
CA GLY A 196 1.16 -20.16 20.26
C GLY A 196 1.40 -21.27 19.24
N LYS A 197 1.26 -20.96 17.94
CA LYS A 197 1.60 -21.87 16.83
C LYS A 197 3.04 -21.68 16.32
N GLY A 198 3.81 -20.75 16.88
CA GLY A 198 5.13 -20.40 16.39
C GLY A 198 5.12 -19.72 15.02
N ILE A 199 3.97 -19.20 14.57
CA ILE A 199 3.84 -18.44 13.33
C ILE A 199 4.38 -17.05 13.59
N LYS A 200 5.49 -16.71 12.93
CA LYS A 200 6.14 -15.43 13.11
C LYS A 200 5.44 -14.32 12.34
N ILE A 201 5.27 -13.18 13.00
CA ILE A 201 4.76 -11.95 12.39
C ILE A 201 5.96 -11.10 11.95
N TYR A 202 5.94 -10.66 10.71
CA TYR A 202 6.92 -9.76 10.13
C TYR A 202 6.24 -8.46 9.70
N THR A 203 6.87 -7.33 10.01
CA THR A 203 6.33 -6.02 9.70
C THR A 203 7.09 -5.36 8.56
N LEU A 204 6.39 -5.03 7.48
CA LEU A 204 6.94 -4.27 6.35
C LEU A 204 6.32 -2.88 6.33
N ALA A 205 7.11 -1.87 6.00
CA ALA A 205 6.58 -0.55 5.69
C ALA A 205 6.45 -0.37 4.19
N VAL A 206 5.33 0.19 3.75
CA VAL A 206 5.03 0.49 2.35
C VAL A 206 4.78 1.99 2.25
N VAL A 207 5.71 2.68 1.60
CA VAL A 207 5.76 4.13 1.54
C VAL A 207 5.25 4.59 0.18
N VAL A 208 4.10 5.28 0.16
CA VAL A 208 3.37 5.64 -1.06
C VAL A 208 2.82 7.08 -1.00
N PRO A 209 2.59 7.72 -2.16
CA PRO A 209 2.11 9.10 -2.23
C PRO A 209 0.59 9.18 -2.30
N PHE A 210 -0.09 9.43 -1.17
CA PHE A 210 -1.56 9.46 -1.13
C PHE A 210 -2.19 10.71 -1.73
N TYR A 211 -1.50 11.84 -1.65
CA TYR A 211 -2.04 13.11 -2.14
C TYR A 211 -1.69 13.40 -3.60
N HIS A 212 -0.85 12.57 -4.23
CA HIS A 212 -0.54 12.69 -5.65
C HIS A 212 -1.54 11.94 -6.51
N ASN A 213 -1.91 12.57 -7.63
CA ASN A 213 -2.83 12.00 -8.62
C ASN A 213 -4.08 11.38 -7.94
N GLN A 214 -4.66 12.11 -6.98
CA GLN A 214 -5.85 11.68 -6.22
C GLN A 214 -5.73 10.28 -5.56
N GLY A 215 -4.50 9.86 -5.23
CA GLY A 215 -4.23 8.57 -4.61
C GLY A 215 -4.17 7.39 -5.58
N HIS A 216 -4.30 7.60 -6.89
CA HIS A 216 -4.27 6.52 -7.89
C HIS A 216 -2.93 5.76 -7.89
N VAL A 217 -1.81 6.47 -7.78
CA VAL A 217 -0.47 5.86 -7.71
C VAL A 217 -0.33 4.99 -6.45
N ALA A 218 -0.78 5.50 -5.30
CA ALA A 218 -0.79 4.73 -4.06
C ALA A 218 -1.68 3.49 -4.20
N ALA A 219 -2.87 3.62 -4.77
CA ALA A 219 -3.77 2.50 -5.01
C ALA A 219 -3.13 1.42 -5.90
N GLU A 220 -2.47 1.79 -7.01
CA GLU A 220 -1.75 0.84 -7.88
C GLU A 220 -0.71 0.03 -7.10
N ILE A 221 0.16 0.70 -6.34
CA ILE A 221 1.20 0.03 -5.54
C ILE A 221 0.55 -0.87 -4.48
N LEU A 222 -0.45 -0.36 -3.75
CA LEU A 222 -1.09 -1.10 -2.67
C LEU A 222 -1.88 -2.33 -3.17
N ARG A 223 -2.38 -2.35 -4.42
CA ARG A 223 -2.99 -3.56 -5.01
C ARG A 223 -2.03 -4.74 -5.05
N GLY A 224 -0.78 -4.48 -5.45
CA GLY A 224 0.27 -5.51 -5.45
C GLY A 224 0.60 -6.02 -4.04
N ILE A 225 0.72 -5.09 -3.09
CA ILE A 225 1.02 -5.38 -1.68
C ILE A 225 -0.12 -6.15 -1.00
N SER A 226 -1.36 -5.68 -1.13
CA SER A 226 -2.52 -6.26 -0.46
C SER A 226 -2.76 -7.69 -0.94
N GLN A 227 -2.55 -7.94 -2.24
CA GLN A 227 -2.71 -9.24 -2.85
C GLN A 227 -1.69 -10.27 -2.33
N ILE A 228 -0.39 -9.93 -2.32
CA ILE A 228 0.63 -10.84 -1.78
C ILE A 228 0.51 -11.01 -0.27
N GLN A 229 0.15 -9.95 0.46
CA GLN A 229 -0.13 -10.05 1.91
C GLN A 229 -1.23 -11.07 2.17
N LEU A 230 -2.36 -10.96 1.45
CA LEU A 230 -3.47 -11.91 1.57
C LEU A 230 -3.02 -13.35 1.25
N GLN A 231 -2.30 -13.56 0.15
CA GLN A 231 -1.83 -14.90 -0.25
C GLN A 231 -0.85 -15.53 0.75
N VAL A 232 -0.10 -14.72 1.49
CA VAL A 232 0.80 -15.23 2.54
C VAL A 232 0.06 -15.47 3.84
N ASN A 233 -0.87 -14.59 4.19
CA ASN A 233 -1.57 -14.62 5.47
C ASN A 233 -2.65 -15.69 5.50
N LEU A 234 -3.50 -15.77 4.47
CA LEU A 234 -4.71 -16.60 4.46
C LEU A 234 -4.47 -18.07 4.87
N PRO A 235 -3.41 -18.77 4.42
CA PRO A 235 -3.15 -20.15 4.82
C PRO A 235 -2.88 -20.34 6.32
N SER A 236 -2.35 -19.30 6.98
CA SER A 236 -2.16 -19.27 8.43
C SER A 236 -3.49 -19.14 9.19
N PHE A 237 -4.54 -18.65 8.51
CA PHE A 237 -5.89 -18.46 9.07
C PHE A 237 -6.90 -19.55 8.65
N ASP A 238 -6.69 -20.26 7.53
CA ASP A 238 -7.59 -21.32 7.03
C ASP A 238 -7.74 -22.55 7.94
N LYS A 239 -6.75 -22.79 8.82
CA LYS A 239 -6.80 -23.87 9.84
C LYS A 239 -7.34 -23.42 11.18
N ILE A 240 -7.74 -22.16 11.30
CA ILE A 240 -8.32 -21.66 12.53
C ILE A 240 -9.77 -22.14 12.51
N SER A 241 -10.19 -22.82 13.57
CA SER A 241 -11.59 -22.73 14.01
C SER A 241 -11.83 -21.27 14.38
N LEU A 242 -11.87 -20.38 13.36
CA LEU A 242 -12.61 -19.15 13.44
C LEU A 242 -13.95 -19.68 13.93
N GLY A 243 -14.37 -19.33 15.14
CA GLY A 243 -15.70 -19.72 15.58
C GLY A 243 -16.71 -19.31 14.52
N THR A 244 -17.99 -19.54 14.78
CA THR A 244 -19.10 -19.02 13.97
C THR A 244 -19.12 -17.47 13.79
N GLU A 245 -18.03 -16.75 14.07
CA GLU A 245 -17.85 -15.30 14.20
C GLU A 245 -17.02 -14.65 13.07
N ILE A 246 -16.13 -15.35 12.34
CA ILE A 246 -15.37 -14.75 11.21
C ILE A 246 -15.53 -15.58 9.96
N ASN A 247 -16.18 -15.01 8.94
CA ASN A 247 -16.21 -15.55 7.59
C ASN A 247 -15.10 -14.90 6.75
N LEU A 248 -14.18 -15.71 6.20
CA LEU A 248 -13.12 -15.24 5.29
C LEU A 248 -13.49 -15.41 3.82
N ASP A 249 -14.63 -16.04 3.50
CA ASP A 249 -15.05 -16.28 2.12
C ASP A 249 -15.21 -14.96 1.34
N ASP A 250 -15.57 -13.88 2.02
CA ASP A 250 -15.72 -12.53 1.46
C ASP A 250 -14.40 -11.93 0.90
N ILE A 251 -13.25 -12.39 1.40
CA ILE A 251 -11.92 -11.93 0.94
C ILE A 251 -11.10 -13.05 0.32
N ARG A 252 -11.60 -14.29 0.31
CA ARG A 252 -10.88 -15.43 -0.26
C ARG A 252 -11.02 -15.39 -1.78
N PRO A 253 -9.90 -15.39 -2.53
CA PRO A 253 -9.98 -15.48 -3.97
C PRO A 253 -10.43 -16.89 -4.39
N ASN A 254 -11.13 -16.97 -5.53
CA ASN A 254 -11.62 -18.25 -6.06
C ASN A 254 -10.49 -19.22 -6.39
N ILE A 255 -9.32 -18.68 -6.77
CA ILE A 255 -8.11 -19.41 -7.07
C ILE A 255 -7.05 -18.97 -6.07
N PHE A 256 -6.38 -19.93 -5.45
CA PHE A 256 -5.40 -19.66 -4.42
C PHE A 256 -4.05 -20.31 -4.76
N LEU A 257 -3.02 -19.49 -4.97
CA LEU A 257 -1.64 -19.93 -5.16
C LEU A 257 -0.84 -19.70 -3.89
N THR A 258 -0.24 -20.76 -3.35
CA THR A 258 0.69 -20.67 -2.21
C THR A 258 2.06 -20.21 -2.71
N LEU A 259 2.55 -19.08 -2.19
CA LEU A 259 3.80 -18.44 -2.66
C LEU A 259 5.05 -18.88 -1.88
N ILE A 260 4.87 -19.33 -0.63
CA ILE A 260 5.94 -19.79 0.26
C ILE A 260 5.50 -21.04 1.01
N CYS A 261 6.44 -21.90 1.37
CA CYS A 261 6.18 -23.13 2.13
C CYS A 261 6.17 -22.89 3.65
N SER A 262 6.78 -21.81 4.13
CA SER A 262 6.80 -21.47 5.56
C SER A 262 5.54 -20.73 6.02
N GLN A 263 4.97 -21.13 7.15
CA GLN A 263 3.86 -20.39 7.78
C GLN A 263 4.40 -19.15 8.51
N ILE A 264 4.06 -17.99 7.98
CA ILE A 264 4.35 -16.67 8.56
C ILE A 264 3.11 -15.79 8.46
N ALA A 265 3.16 -14.62 9.10
CA ALA A 265 2.18 -13.56 8.92
C ALA A 265 2.90 -12.24 8.56
N LEU A 266 2.35 -11.51 7.59
CA LEU A 266 2.82 -10.22 7.14
C LEU A 266 1.88 -9.13 7.61
N GLN A 267 2.39 -8.25 8.47
CA GLN A 267 1.75 -7.02 8.88
C GLN A 267 2.32 -5.87 8.05
N ILE A 268 1.44 -5.06 7.46
CA ILE A 268 1.85 -3.98 6.55
C ILE A 268 1.56 -2.64 7.23
N LEU A 269 2.61 -1.85 7.44
CA LEU A 269 2.51 -0.44 7.79
C LEU A 269 2.40 0.37 6.49
N VAL A 270 1.28 1.03 6.29
CA VAL A 270 1.09 1.96 5.18
C VAL A 270 1.60 3.34 5.61
N VAL A 271 2.49 3.95 4.84
CA VAL A 271 3.13 5.24 5.18
C VAL A 271 2.92 6.22 4.03
N ASN A 272 2.49 7.44 4.35
CA ASN A 272 2.39 8.51 3.37
C ASN A 272 3.74 9.20 3.16
N ASP A 273 4.15 9.29 1.90
CA ASP A 273 5.19 10.21 1.47
C ASP A 273 4.55 11.30 0.61
N PRO A 274 4.57 12.57 1.04
CA PRO A 274 3.96 13.68 0.30
C PRO A 274 4.70 14.00 -1.00
N ASN A 275 5.74 13.23 -1.37
CA ASN A 275 6.40 13.20 -2.67
C ASN A 275 6.64 14.60 -3.27
N ASN A 276 7.18 15.47 -2.43
CA ASN A 276 7.43 16.87 -2.73
C ASN A 276 8.85 17.21 -2.28
N LEU A 277 9.69 17.66 -3.23
CA LEU A 277 11.10 18.01 -3.00
C LEU A 277 11.27 19.33 -2.25
N TYR A 278 10.33 20.26 -2.39
CA TYR A 278 10.47 21.64 -1.91
C TYR A 278 9.86 21.86 -0.53
N THR A 279 9.19 20.85 0.02
CA THR A 279 8.68 20.92 1.39
C THR A 279 9.87 20.72 2.33
N PRO A 280 10.32 21.74 3.10
CA PRO A 280 11.52 21.65 3.95
C PRO A 280 11.40 20.62 5.08
N TYR A 281 10.25 19.96 5.20
CA TYR A 281 9.84 19.11 6.30
C TYR A 281 9.40 17.71 5.87
N ASN A 282 9.68 17.24 4.65
CA ASN A 282 9.44 15.82 4.32
C ASN A 282 10.43 14.93 5.08
N GLN A 283 10.07 14.61 6.32
CA GLN A 283 10.82 13.78 7.27
C GLN A 283 10.30 12.34 7.29
N THR A 284 9.50 11.92 6.31
CA THR A 284 8.87 10.59 6.31
C THR A 284 9.92 9.49 6.44
N ALA A 285 10.99 9.55 5.64
CA ALA A 285 12.03 8.53 5.67
C ALA A 285 12.83 8.50 6.99
N GLU A 286 13.26 9.68 7.47
CA GLU A 286 13.98 9.83 8.72
C GLU A 286 13.17 9.29 9.91
N LYS A 287 11.91 9.74 10.05
CA LYS A 287 11.02 9.30 11.13
C LYS A 287 10.69 7.82 11.03
N LEU A 288 10.46 7.29 9.83
CA LEU A 288 10.24 5.85 9.65
C LEU A 288 11.46 5.04 10.07
N ALA A 289 12.66 5.50 9.73
CA ALA A 289 13.91 4.85 10.11
C ALA A 289 14.12 4.85 11.64
N ASP A 290 13.75 5.93 12.32
CA ASP A 290 13.81 6.03 13.78
C ASP A 290 12.77 5.17 14.50
N LEU A 291 11.57 5.04 13.91
CA LEU A 291 10.50 4.20 14.45
C LEU A 291 10.71 2.71 14.17
N ALA A 292 11.57 2.35 13.22
CA ALA A 292 11.75 0.97 12.76
C ALA A 292 11.99 -0.06 13.87
N PRO A 293 12.83 0.19 14.90
CA PRO A 293 13.00 -0.76 16.01
C PRO A 293 11.72 -0.95 16.83
N GLN A 294 10.97 0.13 17.10
CA GLN A 294 9.75 0.07 17.91
C GLN A 294 8.62 -0.68 17.19
N LEU A 295 8.58 -0.56 15.86
CA LEU A 295 7.57 -1.17 15.01
C LEU A 295 7.99 -2.57 14.52
N ASN A 296 9.17 -3.04 14.92
CA ASN A 296 9.78 -4.29 14.44
C ASN A 296 9.82 -4.37 12.90
N LEU A 297 10.11 -3.25 12.23
CA LEU A 297 10.19 -3.21 10.77
C LEU A 297 11.40 -4.02 10.29
N ILE A 298 11.18 -4.90 9.31
CA ILE A 298 12.25 -5.69 8.72
C ILE A 298 12.76 -5.13 7.38
N ALA A 299 11.89 -4.46 6.62
CA ALA A 299 12.21 -3.85 5.33
C ALA A 299 11.19 -2.78 4.96
N ILE A 300 11.59 -1.96 3.99
CA ILE A 300 10.81 -0.84 3.47
C ILE A 300 10.62 -1.03 1.98
N ILE A 301 9.38 -0.83 1.52
CA ILE A 301 9.02 -0.83 0.11
C ILE A 301 8.63 0.60 -0.28
N GLY A 302 9.34 1.16 -1.25
CA GLY A 302 9.18 2.57 -1.63
C GLY A 302 10.52 3.19 -2.03
N HIS A 303 10.66 4.51 -2.07
CA HIS A 303 9.57 5.49 -2.18
C HIS A 303 9.04 5.48 -3.63
N TYR A 304 8.09 6.36 -3.97
CA TYR A 304 7.54 6.41 -5.33
C TYR A 304 8.50 7.05 -6.35
N SER A 305 8.83 8.33 -6.17
CA SER A 305 9.71 9.05 -7.10
C SER A 305 11.18 8.69 -6.88
N SER A 306 11.98 8.91 -7.92
CA SER A 306 13.43 8.67 -7.84
C SER A 306 14.09 9.64 -6.86
N GLU A 307 13.58 10.86 -6.81
CA GLU A 307 13.98 11.94 -5.93
C GLU A 307 13.78 11.54 -4.45
N MET A 308 12.57 11.11 -4.09
CA MET A 308 12.29 10.71 -2.71
C MET A 308 13.04 9.43 -2.32
N THR A 309 13.17 8.47 -3.26
CA THR A 309 13.94 7.24 -3.01
C THR A 309 15.41 7.56 -2.73
N LYS A 310 16.02 8.43 -3.53
CA LYS A 310 17.42 8.85 -3.34
C LYS A 310 17.60 9.55 -1.99
N ASN A 311 16.70 10.45 -1.62
CA ASN A 311 16.75 11.15 -0.33
C ASN A 311 16.56 10.20 0.86
N ALA A 312 15.74 9.15 0.72
CA ALA A 312 15.43 8.21 1.79
C ALA A 312 16.56 7.19 2.07
N LEU A 313 17.35 6.84 1.04
CA LEU A 313 18.35 5.77 1.10
C LEU A 313 19.32 5.91 2.26
N HIS A 314 19.84 7.11 2.49
CA HIS A 314 20.81 7.37 3.55
C HIS A 314 20.27 7.00 4.94
N PHE A 315 19.04 7.41 5.27
CA PHE A 315 18.41 7.14 6.56
C PHE A 315 18.24 5.64 6.81
N TYR A 316 17.80 4.90 5.80
CA TYR A 316 17.61 3.45 5.91
C TYR A 316 18.93 2.69 5.97
N THR A 317 19.91 3.09 5.15
CA THR A 317 21.26 2.51 5.15
C THR A 317 21.90 2.63 6.53
N GLN A 318 21.82 3.81 7.16
CA GLN A 318 22.38 4.05 8.50
C GLN A 318 21.76 3.19 9.59
N LYS A 319 20.47 2.83 9.47
CA LYS A 319 19.77 1.95 10.41
C LYS A 319 19.87 0.46 10.04
N GLY A 320 20.53 0.12 8.93
CA GLY A 320 20.64 -1.26 8.44
C GLY A 320 19.31 -1.82 7.96
N LEU A 321 18.45 -0.97 7.37
CA LEU A 321 17.17 -1.33 6.78
C LEU A 321 17.33 -1.56 5.28
N THR A 322 16.67 -2.59 4.75
CA THR A 322 16.63 -2.82 3.30
C THR A 322 15.53 -1.96 2.68
N LEU A 323 15.86 -1.25 1.60
CA LEU A 323 14.91 -0.55 0.75
C LEU A 323 14.71 -1.33 -0.54
N VAL A 324 13.49 -1.82 -0.76
CA VAL A 324 13.08 -2.45 -2.01
C VAL A 324 12.21 -1.47 -2.80
N ASN A 325 12.70 -1.00 -3.94
CA ASN A 325 12.01 -0.02 -4.75
C ASN A 325 11.24 -0.68 -5.90
N SER A 326 9.96 -0.32 -6.02
CA SER A 326 9.06 -0.85 -7.04
C SER A 326 8.83 0.10 -8.21
N SER A 327 9.25 1.37 -8.17
CA SER A 327 8.76 2.34 -9.16
C SER A 327 9.69 3.44 -9.66
N SER A 328 10.83 3.68 -9.01
CA SER A 328 11.75 4.75 -9.35
C SER A 328 12.80 4.34 -10.39
N THR A 329 12.84 4.99 -11.55
CA THR A 329 13.61 4.52 -12.71
C THR A 329 14.92 5.28 -12.99
N SER A 330 15.18 6.41 -12.31
CA SER A 330 16.38 7.24 -12.57
C SER A 330 17.68 6.43 -12.54
N ASN A 331 18.57 6.67 -13.50
CA ASN A 331 19.89 6.04 -13.52
C ASN A 331 20.77 6.49 -12.35
N GLU A 332 20.45 7.59 -11.67
CA GLU A 332 21.18 8.00 -10.45
C GLU A 332 21.09 6.95 -9.32
N LEU A 333 20.02 6.15 -9.32
CA LEU A 333 19.86 5.03 -8.37
C LEU A 333 20.71 3.80 -8.74
N SER A 334 21.40 3.83 -9.89
CA SER A 334 22.41 2.84 -10.27
C SER A 334 23.81 3.22 -9.79
N GLU A 335 24.01 4.48 -9.39
CA GLU A 335 25.31 5.08 -9.03
C GLU A 335 25.41 5.39 -7.53
N LEU A 336 24.91 4.47 -6.70
CA LEU A 336 24.86 4.63 -5.25
C LEU A 336 26.21 4.33 -4.58
N SER A 337 26.39 4.84 -3.36
CA SER A 337 27.54 4.46 -2.54
C SER A 337 27.51 2.97 -2.18
N ILE A 338 28.65 2.38 -1.83
CA ILE A 338 28.74 0.95 -1.47
C ILE A 338 27.74 0.58 -0.36
N GLY A 339 27.57 1.46 0.64
CA GLY A 339 26.63 1.25 1.74
C GLY A 339 25.18 1.24 1.26
N GLU A 340 24.77 2.24 0.47
CA GLU A 340 23.41 2.35 -0.06
C GLU A 340 23.10 1.22 -1.04
N SER A 341 24.03 0.90 -1.95
CA SER A 341 23.94 -0.24 -2.84
C SER A 341 23.78 -1.55 -2.07
N LEU A 342 24.35 -1.72 -0.88
CA LEU A 342 24.15 -2.94 -0.07
C LEU A 342 22.66 -3.12 0.32
N SER A 343 22.04 -2.02 0.76
CA SER A 343 20.66 -1.97 1.25
C SER A 343 19.57 -1.82 0.18
N PHE A 344 19.93 -1.56 -1.08
CA PHE A 344 18.98 -1.19 -2.13
C PHE A 344 18.70 -2.32 -3.12
N PHE A 345 17.43 -2.54 -3.47
CA PHE A 345 17.02 -3.48 -4.52
C PHE A 345 15.91 -2.87 -5.35
N ARG A 346 16.11 -2.71 -6.66
CA ARG A 346 15.17 -2.06 -7.57
C ARG A 346 14.53 -3.04 -8.54
N LEU A 347 13.22 -3.18 -8.47
CA LEU A 347 12.44 -4.10 -9.33
C LEU A 347 12.03 -3.48 -10.67
N THR A 348 11.91 -2.15 -10.71
CA THR A 348 11.52 -1.43 -11.92
C THR A 348 12.68 -1.31 -12.92
N THR A 349 12.34 -0.97 -14.15
CA THR A 349 13.27 -0.87 -15.29
C THR A 349 14.01 0.48 -15.25
N PRO A 350 15.35 0.49 -15.17
CA PRO A 350 16.14 1.72 -15.25
C PRO A 350 15.91 2.50 -16.55
N ASP A 351 16.02 3.83 -16.50
CA ASP A 351 15.76 4.73 -17.63
C ASP A 351 16.62 4.41 -18.85
N ASN A 352 17.90 4.05 -18.67
CA ASN A 352 18.77 3.69 -19.78
C ASN A 352 18.30 2.45 -20.57
N ILE A 353 17.60 1.50 -19.92
CA ILE A 353 17.03 0.30 -20.54
C ILE A 353 15.69 0.66 -21.20
N ASN A 354 14.82 1.35 -20.47
CA ASN A 354 13.50 1.75 -20.98
C ASN A 354 13.62 2.70 -22.18
N ALA A 355 14.45 3.74 -22.08
CA ALA A 355 14.72 4.67 -23.17
C ALA A 355 15.39 4.00 -24.38
N LYS A 356 16.25 2.99 -24.17
CA LYS A 356 16.82 2.20 -25.28
C LYS A 356 15.75 1.45 -26.05
N LYS A 357 14.80 0.83 -25.34
CA LYS A 357 13.67 0.11 -25.95
C LYS A 357 12.82 1.07 -26.79
N LEU A 358 12.50 2.25 -26.24
CA LEU A 358 11.77 3.28 -26.97
C LEU A 358 12.55 3.79 -28.19
N ALA A 359 13.84 4.13 -28.04
CA ALA A 359 14.68 4.58 -29.15
C ALA A 359 14.72 3.56 -30.29
N ASN A 360 14.96 2.28 -29.97
CA ASN A 360 14.99 1.20 -30.95
C ASN A 360 13.67 1.10 -31.72
N TYR A 361 12.54 1.19 -31.03
CA TYR A 361 11.22 1.19 -31.65
C TYR A 361 11.05 2.37 -32.62
N LEU A 362 11.47 3.58 -32.21
CA LEU A 362 11.41 4.77 -33.06
C LEU A 362 12.31 4.63 -34.29
N ILE A 363 13.56 4.17 -34.12
CA ILE A 363 14.53 3.93 -35.21
C ILE A 363 13.95 2.96 -36.24
N GLU A 364 13.34 1.86 -35.79
CA GLU A 364 12.71 0.88 -36.67
C GLU A 364 11.56 1.50 -37.47
N LYS A 365 10.68 2.25 -36.80
CA LYS A 365 9.52 2.91 -37.42
C LYS A 365 9.86 3.93 -38.50
N VAL A 366 11.06 4.54 -38.44
CA VAL A 366 11.47 5.62 -39.35
C VAL A 366 12.53 5.17 -40.35
N SER A 367 12.92 3.90 -40.37
CA SER A 367 14.08 3.43 -41.16
C SER A 367 13.99 3.65 -42.67
N ASN A 368 12.77 3.78 -43.23
CA ASN A 368 12.54 4.07 -44.65
C ASN A 368 11.86 5.44 -44.86
N LYS A 369 12.00 6.36 -43.91
CA LYS A 369 11.41 7.70 -43.94
C LYS A 369 12.51 8.77 -44.03
N PRO A 370 12.21 9.99 -44.52
CA PRO A 370 13.14 11.11 -44.39
C PRO A 370 13.46 11.39 -42.90
N PRO A 371 14.56 12.11 -42.61
CA PRO A 371 14.90 12.48 -41.24
C PRO A 371 13.71 13.13 -40.52
N GLN A 372 13.39 12.62 -39.33
CA GLN A 372 12.24 13.05 -38.54
C GLN A 372 12.65 14.15 -37.56
N LYS A 373 11.86 15.22 -37.48
CA LYS A 373 12.04 16.29 -36.51
C LYS A 373 11.52 15.87 -35.14
N VAL A 374 12.38 15.93 -34.13
CA VAL A 374 12.10 15.46 -32.77
C VAL A 374 12.13 16.63 -31.79
N ALA A 375 11.04 16.83 -31.07
CA ALA A 375 10.98 17.72 -29.92
C ALA A 375 11.00 16.90 -28.62
N VAL A 376 11.75 17.35 -27.61
CA VAL A 376 11.76 16.74 -26.28
C VAL A 376 11.21 17.73 -25.26
N ILE A 377 10.21 17.29 -24.50
CA ILE A 377 9.54 18.08 -23.46
C ILE A 377 9.74 17.35 -22.13
N TYR A 378 10.41 17.98 -21.18
CA TYR A 378 10.82 17.37 -19.92
C TYR A 378 10.80 18.37 -18.76
N ASN A 379 11.00 17.88 -17.54
CA ASN A 379 11.12 18.70 -16.34
C ASN A 379 12.59 18.82 -15.90
N GLN A 380 13.17 20.02 -15.97
CA GLN A 380 14.53 20.28 -15.49
C GLN A 380 14.72 20.15 -13.97
N ASN A 381 13.65 20.20 -13.18
CA ASN A 381 13.73 20.08 -11.73
C ASN A 381 13.67 18.63 -11.24
N SER A 382 13.44 17.67 -12.14
CA SER A 382 13.37 16.24 -11.82
C SER A 382 14.63 15.51 -12.28
N SER A 383 15.35 14.93 -11.32
CA SER A 383 16.45 13.99 -11.57
C SER A 383 16.03 12.82 -12.46
N TYR A 384 14.80 12.31 -12.28
CA TYR A 384 14.22 11.28 -13.13
C TYR A 384 14.03 11.77 -14.56
N SER A 385 13.37 12.91 -14.74
CA SER A 385 13.07 13.44 -16.07
C SER A 385 14.35 13.75 -16.85
N ILE A 386 15.36 14.34 -16.19
CA ILE A 386 16.69 14.56 -16.77
C ILE A 386 17.38 13.24 -17.13
N SER A 387 17.35 12.24 -16.23
CA SER A 387 17.95 10.91 -16.46
C SER A 387 17.38 10.24 -17.72
N TYR A 388 16.05 10.23 -17.86
CA TYR A 388 15.39 9.67 -19.04
C TYR A 388 15.70 10.48 -20.30
N ARG A 389 15.64 11.82 -20.24
CA ARG A 389 16.00 12.72 -21.36
C ARG A 389 17.41 12.46 -21.87
N ASN A 390 18.38 12.35 -20.96
CA ASN A 390 19.76 12.07 -21.33
C ASN A 390 19.90 10.69 -21.98
N SER A 391 19.19 9.69 -21.45
CA SER A 391 19.21 8.33 -21.98
C SER A 391 18.63 8.23 -23.38
N ILE A 392 17.43 8.80 -23.62
CA ILE A 392 16.78 8.72 -24.93
C ILE A 392 17.57 9.48 -26.00
N LYS A 393 18.07 10.68 -25.64
CA LYS A 393 18.86 11.52 -26.53
C LYS A 393 20.16 10.83 -26.93
N LYS A 394 20.87 10.23 -25.97
CA LYS A 394 22.09 9.44 -26.22
C LYS A 394 21.90 8.36 -27.29
N TYR A 395 20.75 7.69 -27.34
CA TYR A 395 20.50 6.65 -28.34
C TYR A 395 20.06 7.21 -29.70
N LEU A 396 19.17 8.21 -29.71
CA LEU A 396 18.65 8.78 -30.95
C LEU A 396 19.69 9.63 -31.70
N GLU A 397 20.57 10.34 -30.98
CA GLU A 397 21.67 11.12 -31.57
C GLU A 397 22.73 10.27 -32.27
N GLN A 398 22.76 8.95 -32.04
CA GLN A 398 23.62 8.03 -32.80
C GLN A 398 23.10 7.81 -34.24
N HIS A 399 21.89 8.28 -34.54
CA HIS A 399 21.22 8.15 -35.83
C HIS A 399 20.84 9.53 -36.39
N GLN A 400 21.84 10.42 -36.54
CA GLN A 400 21.65 11.79 -37.06
C GLN A 400 21.14 11.82 -38.50
N ASP A 401 21.30 10.72 -39.24
CA ASP A 401 20.70 10.49 -40.56
C ASP A 401 19.17 10.29 -40.50
N LYS A 402 18.62 9.98 -39.32
CA LYS A 402 17.20 9.69 -39.11
C LYS A 402 16.48 10.71 -38.24
N PHE A 403 17.19 11.44 -37.38
CA PHE A 403 16.57 12.37 -36.42
C PHE A 403 17.22 13.74 -36.44
N VAL A 404 16.39 14.78 -36.48
CA VAL A 404 16.79 16.19 -36.36
C VAL A 404 16.12 16.75 -35.10
N PHE A 405 16.92 17.12 -34.09
CA PHE A 405 16.36 17.66 -32.85
C PHE A 405 15.99 19.13 -33.01
N LEU A 406 14.77 19.47 -32.59
CA LEU A 406 14.33 20.84 -32.37
C LEU A 406 14.84 21.35 -31.01
N GLU A 407 14.65 22.64 -30.73
CA GLU A 407 14.90 23.21 -29.41
C GLU A 407 14.11 22.42 -28.35
N GLU A 408 14.71 22.16 -27.19
CA GLU A 408 14.06 21.38 -26.12
C GLU A 408 13.21 22.28 -25.22
N CYS A 409 12.13 21.72 -24.67
CA CYS A 409 11.34 22.35 -23.61
C CYS A 409 11.62 21.66 -22.29
N ASN A 410 12.24 22.39 -21.36
CA ASN A 410 12.66 21.88 -20.05
C ASN A 410 11.76 22.34 -18.89
N TYR A 411 10.67 23.05 -19.21
CA TYR A 411 9.73 23.68 -18.29
C TYR A 411 8.33 23.06 -18.36
N ILE A 412 8.22 21.74 -18.55
CA ILE A 412 6.91 21.05 -18.58
C ILE A 412 6.10 21.24 -17.29
N SER A 413 6.73 21.55 -16.16
CA SER A 413 6.09 21.78 -14.86
C SER A 413 5.66 23.24 -14.64
N GLU A 414 6.00 24.15 -15.55
CA GLU A 414 5.61 25.55 -15.47
C GLU A 414 4.15 25.77 -15.94
N ASN A 415 3.75 27.04 -16.04
CA ASN A 415 2.40 27.40 -16.50
C ASN A 415 2.17 26.88 -17.93
N TYR A 416 1.03 26.21 -18.14
CA TYR A 416 0.66 25.63 -19.43
C TYR A 416 0.70 26.63 -20.60
N TYR A 417 0.45 27.93 -20.39
CA TYR A 417 0.55 28.94 -21.45
C TYR A 417 1.95 29.01 -22.08
N GLN A 418 3.00 28.86 -21.27
CA GLN A 418 4.37 28.85 -21.79
C GLN A 418 4.67 27.56 -22.55
N VAL A 419 4.24 26.42 -22.00
CA VAL A 419 4.36 25.11 -22.64
C VAL A 419 3.61 25.10 -23.98
N GLN A 420 2.41 25.69 -24.02
CA GLN A 420 1.59 25.83 -25.23
C GLN A 420 2.29 26.67 -26.30
N LYS A 421 2.89 27.80 -25.93
CA LYS A 421 3.65 28.64 -26.87
C LYS A 421 4.80 27.87 -27.54
N TYR A 422 5.53 27.08 -26.76
CA TYR A 422 6.55 26.19 -27.32
C TYR A 422 5.96 25.15 -28.28
N ILE A 423 4.80 24.57 -27.95
CA ILE A 423 4.14 23.60 -28.84
C ILE A 423 3.68 24.24 -30.15
N GLU A 424 3.24 25.50 -30.10
CA GLU A 424 2.90 26.28 -31.29
C GLU A 424 4.14 26.50 -32.18
N ASN A 425 5.28 26.83 -31.60
CA ASN A 425 6.55 26.99 -32.35
C ASN A 425 6.96 25.68 -33.06
N ILE A 426 7.03 24.55 -32.34
CA ILE A 426 7.44 23.28 -32.96
C ILE A 426 6.43 22.76 -34.00
N ARG A 427 5.17 23.20 -33.90
CA ARG A 427 4.14 22.94 -34.92
C ARG A 427 4.47 23.68 -36.22
N GLU A 428 4.85 24.95 -36.13
CA GLU A 428 5.32 25.73 -37.30
C GLU A 428 6.58 25.11 -37.93
N ASP A 429 7.43 24.51 -37.10
CA ASP A 429 8.61 23.75 -37.56
C ASP A 429 8.30 22.38 -38.16
N ASN A 430 7.03 21.96 -38.23
CA ASN A 430 6.60 20.63 -38.71
C ASN A 430 7.24 19.47 -37.92
N VAL A 431 7.11 19.50 -36.59
CA VAL A 431 7.54 18.38 -35.73
C VAL A 431 6.89 17.06 -36.13
N ASP A 432 7.70 15.99 -36.21
CA ASP A 432 7.24 14.63 -36.54
C ASP A 432 7.06 13.77 -35.28
N ILE A 433 7.89 14.00 -34.25
CA ILE A 433 7.88 13.24 -33.00
C ILE A 433 8.01 14.18 -31.81
N ILE A 434 7.12 14.04 -30.83
CA ILE A 434 7.24 14.69 -29.52
C ILE A 434 7.50 13.61 -28.47
N ILE A 435 8.59 13.75 -27.72
CA ILE A 435 8.92 12.90 -26.59
C ILE A 435 8.59 13.65 -25.29
N ILE A 436 7.63 13.16 -24.53
CA ILE A 436 7.14 13.75 -23.28
C ILE A 436 7.68 12.96 -22.08
N ILE A 437 8.35 13.66 -21.17
CA ILE A 437 8.99 13.07 -19.99
C ILE A 437 8.54 13.89 -18.77
N PRO A 438 7.31 13.66 -18.27
CA PRO A 438 6.88 14.33 -17.04
C PRO A 438 7.73 13.85 -15.85
N ASP A 439 7.63 14.55 -14.73
CA ASP A 439 8.18 14.06 -13.46
C ASP A 439 7.22 13.08 -12.76
N GLY A 440 7.67 12.51 -11.64
CA GLY A 440 6.87 11.63 -10.77
C GLY A 440 5.86 12.37 -9.89
N GLY A 441 5.26 13.46 -10.35
CA GLY A 441 4.37 14.33 -9.58
C GLY A 441 5.07 15.14 -8.49
N ILE A 442 6.39 15.36 -8.55
CA ILE A 442 7.12 16.17 -7.56
C ILE A 442 6.80 17.67 -7.67
N GLU A 443 6.35 18.10 -8.86
CA GLU A 443 5.84 19.42 -9.14
C GLU A 443 4.38 19.34 -9.60
N PRO A 444 3.53 20.32 -9.23
CA PRO A 444 2.08 20.20 -9.37
C PRO A 444 1.61 20.08 -10.83
N ASN A 445 2.25 20.76 -11.78
CA ASN A 445 1.71 20.85 -13.15
C ASN A 445 2.32 19.84 -14.13
N SER A 446 3.38 19.11 -13.77
CA SER A 446 4.13 18.31 -14.77
C SER A 446 3.27 17.21 -15.41
N LEU A 447 2.49 16.48 -14.60
CA LEU A 447 1.62 15.40 -15.06
C LEU A 447 0.39 15.96 -15.80
N ASP A 448 -0.19 17.05 -15.30
CA ASP A 448 -1.36 17.69 -15.91
C ASP A 448 -1.01 18.25 -17.29
N ASN A 449 0.12 18.95 -17.41
CA ASN A 449 0.61 19.46 -18.69
C ASN A 449 0.90 18.31 -19.67
N ALA A 450 1.46 17.18 -19.22
CA ALA A 450 1.63 16.00 -20.08
C ALA A 450 0.29 15.46 -20.61
N GLY A 451 -0.73 15.41 -19.77
CA GLY A 451 -2.10 15.09 -20.17
C GLY A 451 -2.66 16.08 -21.19
N LEU A 452 -2.52 17.38 -20.95
CA LEU A 452 -2.97 18.44 -21.87
C LEU A 452 -2.25 18.41 -23.22
N ILE A 453 -0.96 18.08 -23.27
CA ILE A 453 -0.21 17.93 -24.53
C ILE A 453 -0.76 16.76 -25.34
N SER A 454 -1.10 15.64 -24.68
CA SER A 454 -1.61 14.43 -25.34
C SER A 454 -2.93 14.63 -26.11
N ARG A 455 -3.70 15.66 -25.72
CA ARG A 455 -4.97 16.02 -26.35
C ARG A 455 -4.80 16.82 -27.65
N LEU A 456 -3.61 17.34 -27.93
CA LEU A 456 -3.38 18.21 -29.07
C LEU A 456 -3.43 17.43 -30.38
N ASN A 457 -4.26 17.90 -31.31
CA ASN A 457 -4.35 17.33 -32.65
C ASN A 457 -3.20 17.87 -33.52
N LEU A 458 -2.05 17.21 -33.43
CA LEU A 458 -0.89 17.49 -34.28
C LEU A 458 -0.92 16.54 -35.47
N ASN A 459 -1.22 17.07 -36.66
CA ASN A 459 -1.32 16.27 -37.88
C ASN A 459 0.00 15.51 -38.13
N ASN A 460 -0.11 14.18 -38.29
CA ASN A 460 1.02 13.29 -38.59
C ASN A 460 2.16 13.27 -37.55
N CYS A 461 1.92 13.72 -36.32
CA CYS A 461 2.90 13.69 -35.24
C CYS A 461 2.73 12.45 -34.35
N LEU A 462 3.82 11.74 -34.08
CA LEU A 462 3.91 10.69 -33.05
C LEU A 462 4.17 11.33 -31.69
N ILE A 463 3.37 11.01 -30.68
CA ILE A 463 3.66 11.37 -29.29
C ILE A 463 4.18 10.12 -28.58
N ALA A 464 5.39 10.20 -28.05
CA ALA A 464 6.02 9.14 -27.28
C ALA A 464 6.29 9.61 -25.86
N GLY A 465 6.27 8.71 -24.88
CA GLY A 465 6.59 9.07 -23.50
C GLY A 465 7.28 7.99 -22.70
N SER A 466 7.79 8.41 -21.55
CA SER A 466 8.40 7.54 -20.54
C SER A 466 7.34 6.70 -19.80
N ALA A 467 7.76 5.83 -18.87
CA ALA A 467 6.83 5.04 -18.07
C ALA A 467 5.84 5.89 -17.24
N THR A 468 6.24 7.09 -16.82
CA THR A 468 5.37 8.04 -16.11
C THR A 468 4.43 8.79 -17.05
N PHE A 469 4.52 8.61 -18.37
CA PHE A 469 3.50 9.09 -19.30
C PHE A 469 2.32 8.10 -19.41
N TYR A 470 2.49 6.85 -18.98
CA TYR A 470 1.42 5.85 -18.89
C TYR A 470 0.49 6.17 -17.70
N HIS A 471 -0.57 6.93 -17.97
CA HIS A 471 -1.60 7.28 -16.99
C HIS A 471 -2.98 7.42 -17.62
N ASP A 472 -4.02 7.27 -16.79
CA ASP A 472 -5.43 7.39 -17.18
C ASP A 472 -5.79 8.81 -17.63
N ASN A 473 -5.12 9.85 -17.10
CA ASN A 473 -5.34 11.23 -17.53
C ASN A 473 -5.11 11.39 -19.04
N VAL A 474 -4.10 10.71 -19.61
CA VAL A 474 -3.87 10.72 -21.07
C VAL A 474 -5.10 10.16 -21.80
N LEU A 475 -5.65 9.03 -21.35
CA LEU A 475 -6.84 8.41 -21.95
C LEU A 475 -8.08 9.30 -21.79
N HIS A 476 -8.26 9.91 -20.62
CA HIS A 476 -9.36 10.85 -20.33
C HIS A 476 -9.34 12.05 -21.28
N TRP A 477 -8.20 12.73 -21.41
CA TRP A 477 -8.07 13.90 -22.27
C TRP A 477 -8.25 13.57 -23.76
N ILE A 478 -7.82 12.39 -24.21
CA ILE A 478 -8.06 11.93 -25.57
C ILE A 478 -9.56 11.67 -25.80
N HIS A 479 -10.27 11.13 -24.81
CA HIS A 479 -11.72 10.91 -24.89
C HIS A 479 -12.50 12.22 -25.03
N GLU A 480 -12.16 13.25 -24.24
CA GLU A 480 -12.81 14.57 -24.32
C GLU A 480 -12.68 15.24 -25.71
N GLN A 481 -11.58 15.00 -26.44
CA GLN A 481 -11.33 15.59 -27.75
C GLN A 481 -11.97 14.82 -28.92
N ASN A 482 -12.40 13.57 -28.71
CA ASN A 482 -12.91 12.69 -29.77
C ASN A 482 -14.33 12.18 -29.45
N PRO A 483 -15.39 12.99 -29.60
CA PRO A 483 -16.75 12.49 -29.51
C PRO A 483 -17.04 11.56 -30.70
N CYS A 484 -17.17 10.26 -30.40
CA CYS A 484 -17.73 9.08 -31.11
C CYS A 484 -17.84 8.97 -32.67
N ASN A 485 -17.56 10.00 -33.47
CA ASN A 485 -17.90 10.05 -34.90
C ASN A 485 -16.76 10.56 -35.82
N ALA A 486 -15.52 10.69 -35.33
CA ALA A 486 -14.39 11.05 -36.19
C ALA A 486 -13.83 9.81 -36.92
N THR A 487 -14.18 9.69 -38.20
CA THR A 487 -13.81 8.61 -39.15
C THR A 487 -12.30 8.44 -39.41
N ASN A 488 -11.42 9.19 -38.73
CA ASN A 488 -9.96 9.12 -38.85
C ASN A 488 -9.28 8.71 -37.53
N GLN A 489 -9.73 7.59 -36.93
CA GLN A 489 -9.14 7.03 -35.71
C GLN A 489 -7.69 6.53 -35.89
N ASN A 490 -7.22 6.36 -37.14
CA ASN A 490 -5.91 5.77 -37.47
C ASN A 490 -4.72 6.74 -37.49
N ASN A 491 -4.90 8.06 -37.30
CA ASN A 491 -3.82 9.04 -37.46
C ASN A 491 -3.16 9.50 -36.15
N ARG A 492 -3.69 9.14 -34.97
CA ARG A 492 -3.06 9.50 -33.69
C ARG A 492 -2.25 8.33 -33.16
N THR A 493 -0.93 8.46 -33.14
CA THR A 493 -0.06 7.46 -32.53
C THR A 493 0.48 8.04 -31.23
N ILE A 494 -0.05 7.59 -30.10
CA ILE A 494 0.43 7.93 -28.77
C ILE A 494 0.99 6.66 -28.15
N ILE A 495 2.27 6.66 -27.80
CA ILE A 495 2.97 5.50 -27.25
C ILE A 495 3.68 5.82 -25.93
N ALA A 496 3.90 4.81 -25.11
CA ALA A 496 4.75 4.86 -23.93
C ALA A 496 5.60 3.60 -23.85
N CYS A 497 6.76 3.68 -23.20
CA CYS A 497 7.54 2.50 -22.83
C CYS A 497 7.42 2.24 -21.32
N ILE A 498 6.88 1.08 -20.95
CA ILE A 498 6.60 0.72 -19.54
C ILE A 498 7.31 -0.57 -19.13
N PRO A 499 7.59 -0.78 -17.83
CA PRO A 499 8.24 -1.99 -17.35
C PRO A 499 7.44 -3.28 -17.62
N TRP A 500 6.11 -3.23 -17.57
CA TRP A 500 5.27 -4.42 -17.68
C TRP A 500 3.84 -4.03 -18.10
N HIS A 501 3.15 -4.93 -18.80
CA HIS A 501 1.73 -4.77 -19.12
C HIS A 501 1.02 -6.11 -18.94
N TRP A 502 -0.25 -6.06 -18.52
CA TRP A 502 -1.06 -7.26 -18.31
C TRP A 502 -1.31 -8.06 -19.60
N GLN A 503 -1.15 -7.44 -20.78
CA GLN A 503 -1.18 -8.11 -22.09
C GLN A 503 0.18 -8.64 -22.57
N SER A 504 1.26 -8.53 -21.77
CA SER A 504 2.58 -9.01 -22.17
C SER A 504 2.52 -10.51 -22.51
N GLN A 505 3.07 -10.89 -23.66
CA GLN A 505 3.10 -12.30 -24.09
C GLN A 505 4.02 -13.14 -23.21
N GLU A 506 5.07 -12.54 -22.66
CA GLU A 506 6.05 -13.25 -21.84
C GLU A 506 5.64 -13.34 -20.37
N ASN A 507 5.05 -12.28 -19.83
CA ASN A 507 4.80 -12.13 -18.39
C ASN A 507 3.44 -11.54 -18.04
N GLY A 508 2.52 -11.41 -19.00
CA GLY A 508 1.15 -10.94 -18.78
C GLY A 508 0.19 -12.06 -18.36
N CYS A 509 -1.10 -11.74 -18.34
CA CYS A 509 -2.15 -12.61 -17.83
C CYS A 509 -2.36 -13.89 -18.66
N GLU A 510 -2.06 -13.83 -19.96
CA GLU A 510 -2.17 -14.98 -20.89
C GLU A 510 -0.81 -15.63 -21.17
N SER A 511 0.26 -15.16 -20.51
CA SER A 511 1.61 -15.71 -20.70
C SER A 511 1.77 -17.09 -20.09
N SER A 512 2.89 -17.78 -20.38
CA SER A 512 3.25 -19.04 -19.72
C SER A 512 3.77 -18.87 -18.28
N ASN A 513 3.84 -17.64 -17.76
CA ASN A 513 4.27 -17.36 -16.40
C ASN A 513 3.13 -17.60 -15.39
N LEU A 514 3.13 -18.77 -14.74
CA LEU A 514 2.11 -19.16 -13.76
C LEU A 514 1.93 -18.17 -12.60
N ILE A 515 3.00 -17.49 -12.17
CA ILE A 515 2.91 -16.47 -11.11
C ILE A 515 2.16 -15.25 -11.63
N ALA A 516 2.45 -14.83 -12.87
CA ALA A 516 1.72 -13.74 -13.52
C ALA A 516 0.25 -14.10 -13.80
N GLN A 517 -0.03 -15.32 -14.26
CA GLN A 517 -1.41 -15.80 -14.44
C GLN A 517 -2.20 -15.75 -13.13
N SER A 518 -1.63 -16.30 -12.04
CA SER A 518 -2.29 -16.26 -10.73
C SER A 518 -2.44 -14.84 -10.22
N PHE A 519 -1.42 -13.99 -10.39
CA PHE A 519 -1.50 -12.57 -10.06
C PHE A 519 -2.64 -11.89 -10.79
N CYS A 520 -2.76 -12.11 -12.10
CA CYS A 520 -3.83 -11.55 -12.92
C CYS A 520 -5.21 -12.09 -12.57
N GLN A 521 -5.37 -13.39 -12.31
CA GLN A 521 -6.67 -13.98 -11.98
C GLN A 521 -7.22 -13.43 -10.67
N ILE A 522 -6.38 -13.40 -9.62
CA ILE A 522 -6.76 -12.84 -8.32
C ILE A 522 -6.96 -11.33 -8.44
N GLY A 523 -6.06 -10.65 -9.16
CA GLY A 523 -6.13 -9.22 -9.37
C GLY A 523 -7.36 -8.80 -10.17
N ALA A 524 -7.79 -9.58 -11.16
CA ALA A 524 -9.01 -9.35 -11.92
C ALA A 524 -10.26 -9.46 -11.04
N GLN A 525 -10.26 -10.40 -10.07
CA GLN A 525 -11.37 -10.56 -9.11
C GLN A 525 -11.50 -9.35 -8.17
N PHE A 526 -10.40 -8.79 -7.70
CA PHE A 526 -10.44 -7.71 -6.70
C PHE A 526 -10.39 -6.31 -7.29
N TRP A 527 -9.66 -6.13 -8.39
CA TRP A 527 -9.31 -4.82 -8.93
C TRP A 527 -9.82 -4.62 -10.36
N GLY A 528 -10.21 -5.69 -11.07
CA GLY A 528 -10.40 -5.67 -12.51
C GLY A 528 -9.06 -5.67 -13.26
N THR A 529 -8.98 -6.46 -14.35
CA THR A 529 -7.72 -6.73 -15.07
C THR A 529 -7.01 -5.45 -15.54
N GLU A 530 -7.77 -4.46 -16.02
CA GLU A 530 -7.22 -3.21 -16.57
C GLU A 530 -6.59 -2.31 -15.52
N ASN A 531 -6.93 -2.49 -14.24
CA ASN A 531 -6.35 -1.75 -13.11
C ASN A 531 -5.05 -2.39 -12.59
N LEU A 532 -4.61 -3.50 -13.19
CA LEU A 532 -3.31 -4.11 -12.95
C LEU A 532 -2.26 -3.39 -13.80
N THR A 533 -1.39 -2.65 -13.14
CA THR A 533 -0.31 -1.91 -13.80
C THR A 533 1.04 -2.51 -13.46
N TRP A 534 2.08 -2.01 -14.13
CA TRP A 534 3.46 -2.35 -13.78
C TRP A 534 3.80 -1.99 -12.32
N ARG A 535 3.16 -0.99 -11.71
CA ARG A 535 3.35 -0.63 -10.28
C ARG A 535 2.79 -1.71 -9.38
N SER A 536 1.61 -2.26 -9.69
CA SER A 536 1.02 -3.39 -8.97
C SER A 536 1.93 -4.63 -9.05
N ALA A 537 2.40 -4.97 -10.26
CA ALA A 537 3.22 -6.16 -10.50
C ALA A 537 4.61 -6.07 -9.82
N THR A 538 5.28 -4.92 -9.90
CA THR A 538 6.58 -4.69 -9.25
C THR A 538 6.47 -4.57 -7.72
N ALA A 539 5.39 -4.00 -7.19
CA ALA A 539 5.13 -3.97 -5.75
C ALA A 539 4.88 -5.38 -5.18
N PHE A 540 4.14 -6.22 -5.92
CA PHE A 540 3.99 -7.64 -5.60
C PHE A 540 5.35 -8.34 -5.54
N ASP A 541 6.17 -8.20 -6.60
CA ASP A 541 7.50 -8.80 -6.68
C ASP A 541 8.45 -8.27 -5.60
N SER A 542 8.27 -7.03 -5.13
CA SER A 542 9.06 -6.43 -4.06
C SER A 542 8.89 -7.18 -2.73
N VAL A 543 7.65 -7.56 -2.40
CA VAL A 543 7.40 -8.41 -1.22
C VAL A 543 7.90 -9.83 -1.50
N LEU A 544 7.69 -10.37 -2.70
CA LEU A 544 8.09 -11.73 -3.06
C LEU A 544 9.59 -11.99 -2.84
N ILE A 545 10.46 -11.05 -3.22
CA ILE A 545 11.91 -11.21 -3.02
C ILE A 545 12.30 -11.21 -1.53
N ILE A 546 11.59 -10.43 -0.69
CA ILE A 546 11.80 -10.41 0.76
C ILE A 546 11.38 -11.75 1.35
N LEU A 547 10.20 -12.25 0.96
CA LEU A 547 9.67 -13.52 1.43
C LEU A 547 10.58 -14.69 1.10
N LYS A 548 11.14 -14.71 -0.11
CA LYS A 548 12.04 -15.78 -0.52
C LYS A 548 13.29 -15.87 0.37
N VAL A 549 13.82 -14.73 0.78
CA VAL A 549 14.99 -14.67 1.66
C VAL A 549 14.62 -15.00 3.11
N ILE A 550 13.44 -14.57 3.58
CA ILE A 550 12.91 -14.99 4.89
C ILE A 550 12.75 -16.51 4.95
N GLU A 551 12.20 -17.12 3.90
CA GLU A 551 12.01 -18.58 3.81
C GLU A 551 13.36 -19.32 3.85
N GLU A 552 14.32 -18.88 3.05
CA GLU A 552 15.62 -19.56 2.90
C GLU A 552 16.50 -19.43 4.16
N TYR A 553 16.57 -18.22 4.75
CA TYR A 553 17.52 -17.93 5.84
C TYR A 553 16.88 -17.78 7.22
N ARG A 554 15.55 -17.81 7.32
CA ARG A 554 14.78 -17.54 8.56
C ARG A 554 15.19 -16.22 9.22
N SER A 555 15.43 -15.18 8.42
CA SER A 555 15.87 -13.85 8.86
C SER A 555 15.00 -13.31 9.99
N GLN A 556 15.59 -13.02 11.16
CA GLN A 556 14.80 -12.67 12.34
C GLN A 556 14.56 -11.16 12.54
N ALA A 557 15.42 -10.31 11.99
CA ALA A 557 15.42 -8.85 12.16
C ALA A 557 15.90 -8.16 10.87
N SER A 558 15.80 -6.82 10.81
CA SER A 558 16.15 -6.02 9.64
C SER A 558 17.61 -6.19 9.18
N GLN A 559 18.58 -6.10 10.09
CA GLN A 559 20.00 -6.21 9.71
C GLN A 559 20.36 -7.62 9.20
N ALA A 560 19.74 -8.66 9.77
CA ALA A 560 19.89 -10.03 9.29
C ALA A 560 19.26 -10.18 7.90
N LEU A 561 18.06 -9.63 7.68
CA LEU A 561 17.42 -9.64 6.37
C LEU A 561 18.28 -8.93 5.32
N LEU A 562 18.81 -7.75 5.61
CA LEU A 562 19.70 -7.00 4.72
C LEU A 562 20.90 -7.85 4.30
N THR A 563 21.59 -8.43 5.28
CA THR A 563 22.75 -9.28 5.04
C THR A 563 22.39 -10.48 4.16
N HIS A 564 21.29 -11.16 4.47
CA HIS A 564 20.84 -12.33 3.71
C HIS A 564 20.33 -11.98 2.31
N MET A 565 19.68 -10.82 2.12
CA MET A 565 19.24 -10.36 0.80
C MET A 565 20.45 -10.04 -0.08
N ASN A 566 21.46 -9.34 0.45
CA ASN A 566 22.72 -9.11 -0.26
C ASN A 566 23.40 -10.44 -0.62
N GLN A 567 23.53 -11.35 0.35
CA GLN A 567 24.15 -12.65 0.12
C GLN A 567 23.41 -13.47 -0.95
N TYR A 568 22.07 -13.53 -0.90
CA TYR A 568 21.27 -14.32 -1.83
C TYR A 568 21.32 -13.74 -3.24
N PHE A 569 21.01 -12.45 -3.39
CA PHE A 569 20.80 -11.86 -4.71
C PHE A 569 22.07 -11.30 -5.34
N LYS A 570 22.99 -10.68 -4.58
CA LYS A 570 24.15 -9.97 -5.14
C LYS A 570 25.42 -10.80 -5.12
N GLU A 571 25.70 -11.50 -4.02
CA GLU A 571 26.90 -12.34 -3.89
C GLU A 571 26.73 -13.69 -4.61
N LYS A 572 25.66 -14.42 -4.27
CA LYS A 572 25.35 -15.73 -4.87
C LYS A 572 24.66 -15.62 -6.23
N LYS A 573 24.28 -14.41 -6.67
CA LYS A 573 23.60 -14.13 -7.94
C LYS A 573 22.37 -15.01 -8.18
N LYS A 574 21.64 -15.34 -7.11
CA LYS A 574 20.44 -16.17 -7.21
C LYS A 574 19.35 -15.43 -7.98
N GLN A 575 18.50 -16.22 -8.60
CA GLN A 575 17.39 -15.76 -9.41
C GLN A 575 16.07 -16.24 -8.82
N LEU A 576 15.01 -15.48 -9.05
CA LEU A 576 13.64 -15.78 -8.63
C LEU A 576 12.70 -15.45 -9.78
N LYS A 577 11.73 -16.30 -10.06
CA LYS A 577 10.66 -15.96 -11.02
C LYS A 577 9.55 -15.24 -10.25
N GLY A 578 9.16 -14.05 -10.72
CA GLY A 578 8.05 -13.26 -10.19
C GLY A 578 6.99 -12.99 -11.26
N VAL A 579 6.08 -12.07 -10.98
CA VAL A 579 5.06 -11.59 -11.94
C VAL A 579 5.73 -10.94 -13.14
N THR A 580 6.74 -10.12 -12.90
CA THR A 580 7.48 -9.38 -13.94
C THR A 580 8.62 -10.21 -14.56
N GLY A 581 8.50 -11.54 -14.54
CA GLY A 581 9.47 -12.47 -15.12
C GLY A 581 10.64 -12.82 -14.21
N LEU A 582 11.79 -13.12 -14.80
CA LEU A 582 12.98 -13.51 -14.06
C LEU A 582 13.60 -12.29 -13.35
N ILE A 583 13.77 -12.41 -12.04
CA ILE A 583 14.35 -11.39 -11.17
C ILE A 583 15.76 -11.86 -10.78
N GLN A 584 16.75 -11.07 -11.18
CA GLN A 584 18.15 -11.24 -10.84
C GLN A 584 18.78 -9.87 -10.73
N PHE A 585 19.64 -9.66 -9.73
CA PHE A 585 20.24 -8.37 -9.43
C PHE A 585 21.72 -8.34 -9.75
N ASP A 586 22.22 -7.16 -10.11
CA ASP A 586 23.64 -6.86 -10.10
C ASP A 586 24.09 -6.32 -8.71
N LYS A 587 25.32 -5.80 -8.64
CA LYS A 587 25.88 -5.26 -7.40
C LYS A 587 25.30 -3.91 -6.98
N SER A 588 24.79 -3.10 -7.91
CA SER A 588 24.17 -1.80 -7.57
C SER A 588 22.82 -1.99 -6.88
N GLY A 589 22.17 -3.14 -7.14
CA GLY A 589 20.80 -3.42 -6.73
C GLY A 589 19.81 -3.33 -7.88
N ASP A 590 20.28 -3.11 -9.11
CA ASP A 590 19.45 -3.11 -10.31
C ASP A 590 19.17 -4.52 -10.81
N ARG A 591 18.01 -4.68 -11.44
CA ARG A 591 17.74 -5.90 -12.21
C ARG A 591 18.66 -5.96 -13.44
N LEU A 592 19.19 -7.15 -13.71
CA LEU A 592 20.04 -7.40 -14.88
C LEU A 592 19.26 -7.38 -16.20
N HIS A 593 18.07 -7.97 -16.23
CA HIS A 593 17.22 -8.07 -17.42
C HIS A 593 15.76 -7.71 -17.11
N PRO A 594 15.49 -6.47 -16.68
CA PRO A 594 14.12 -6.04 -16.41
C PRO A 594 13.32 -5.92 -17.73
N PRO A 595 12.01 -6.28 -17.71
CA PRO A 595 11.15 -6.16 -18.89
C PRO A 595 10.95 -4.69 -19.32
N ALA A 596 10.65 -4.49 -20.60
CA ALA A 596 10.30 -3.19 -21.16
C ALA A 596 9.39 -3.38 -22.39
N GLU A 597 8.19 -2.82 -22.32
CA GLU A 597 7.12 -3.00 -23.29
C GLU A 597 6.78 -1.65 -23.92
N ILE A 598 6.50 -1.64 -25.22
CA ILE A 598 5.92 -0.49 -25.90
C ILE A 598 4.41 -0.68 -25.88
N VAL A 599 3.68 0.32 -25.39
CA VAL A 599 2.22 0.36 -25.43
C VAL A 599 1.78 1.56 -26.24
N ALA A 600 0.63 1.43 -26.90
CA ALA A 600 0.00 2.47 -27.69
C ALA A 600 -1.44 2.69 -27.22
N VAL A 601 -1.90 3.93 -27.27
CA VAL A 601 -3.32 4.24 -27.05
C VAL A 601 -4.13 3.76 -28.26
N LYS A 602 -5.08 2.84 -28.03
CA LYS A 602 -5.96 2.26 -29.04
C LYS A 602 -7.41 2.36 -28.57
N TRP A 603 -8.33 2.57 -29.52
CA TRP A 603 -9.77 2.53 -29.24
C TRP A 603 -10.21 1.07 -29.03
N ASP A 604 -10.97 0.82 -27.98
CA ASP A 604 -11.66 -0.45 -27.77
C ASP A 604 -13.11 -0.32 -28.20
N GLU A 605 -13.46 -0.95 -29.33
CA GLU A 605 -14.83 -0.90 -29.86
C GLU A 605 -15.86 -1.60 -28.96
N ASN A 606 -15.46 -2.63 -28.22
CA ASN A 606 -16.39 -3.37 -27.36
C ASN A 606 -16.72 -2.56 -26.11
N GLN A 607 -15.73 -1.89 -25.53
CA GLN A 607 -15.88 -1.11 -24.30
C GLN A 607 -16.16 0.38 -24.56
N GLN A 608 -16.10 0.83 -25.82
CA GLN A 608 -16.30 2.21 -26.25
C GLN A 608 -15.43 3.21 -25.48
N LYS A 609 -14.15 2.85 -25.27
CA LYS A 609 -13.17 3.71 -24.59
C LYS A 609 -11.75 3.52 -25.13
N TRP A 610 -10.91 4.51 -24.88
CA TRP A 610 -9.47 4.42 -25.16
C TRP A 610 -8.75 3.59 -24.10
N GLN A 611 -7.78 2.79 -24.53
CA GLN A 611 -6.96 1.96 -23.66
C GLN A 611 -5.52 1.90 -24.15
N TRP A 612 -4.60 1.69 -23.22
CA TRP A 612 -3.24 1.29 -23.57
C TRP A 612 -3.21 -0.19 -23.97
N LYS A 613 -2.61 -0.49 -25.12
CA LYS A 613 -2.44 -1.85 -25.65
C LYS A 613 -1.03 -2.04 -26.20
N ILE A 614 -0.48 -3.23 -26.10
CA ILE A 614 0.79 -3.59 -26.77
C ILE A 614 0.64 -3.48 -28.30
#